data_AF-A0A1H3VRL4-F1
#
_entry.id   AF-A0A1H3VRL4-F1
#
_cell.length_a   1.000
_cell.length_b   1.000
_cell.length_c   1.000
_cell.angle_alpha   90.00
_cell.angle_beta   90.00
_cell.angle_gamma   90.00
#
_symmetry.space_group_name_H-M   'P 1'
#
loop_
_entity.id
_entity.type
_entity.pdbx_description
1 polymer ?
#
loop_
_entity_poly.entity_id
_entity_poly.type
_entity_poly.pdbx_seq_one_letter_code
_entity_poly.pdbx_strand_id
1 'polypeptide(L)'
;MKKMLLNLLGILLFGVLIGYGASWFFQQGQMQEESTRVVITRDVPVREIQLYFVAPTGTFLVPESFDILACDDDVDCLRELVNGLISGSSQQNLPVLPKETKVLAVDLENDLVRINFSRQLVDFHPGGSLTELLSIYSLANSLNENFPYIRQLQILVEGEVLQTLKGHARIDQPIYADYRFSKPPLSGPPPESPQQPGESQDLSIEQLIQDNESSATY
;
A
#
# COMPACT_ATOMS: atom_id res chain seq x y z
N MET A 1 84.95 -40.28 19.83
CA MET A 1 83.59 -40.88 19.85
C MET A 1 82.57 -40.07 20.65
N LYS A 2 82.83 -39.63 21.89
CA LYS A 2 81.87 -38.83 22.72
C LYS A 2 81.34 -37.54 22.08
N LYS A 3 82.17 -36.79 21.33
CA LYS A 3 81.75 -35.53 20.67
C LYS A 3 80.77 -35.74 19.50
N MET A 4 80.86 -36.87 18.81
CA MET A 4 79.92 -37.22 17.72
C MET A 4 78.57 -37.69 18.28
N LEU A 5 78.56 -38.39 19.41
CA LEU A 5 77.34 -38.79 20.12
C LEU A 5 76.54 -37.59 20.65
N LEU A 6 77.21 -36.55 21.13
CA LEU A 6 76.55 -35.35 21.68
C LEU A 6 75.86 -34.50 20.60
N ASN A 7 76.50 -34.33 19.43
CA ASN A 7 75.91 -33.58 18.32
C ASN A 7 74.71 -34.33 17.70
N LEU A 8 74.77 -35.66 17.68
CA LEU A 8 73.68 -36.50 17.16
C LEU A 8 72.46 -36.49 18.10
N LEU A 9 72.70 -36.46 19.43
CA LEU A 9 71.64 -36.29 20.43
C LEU A 9 70.95 -34.92 20.32
N GLY A 10 71.73 -33.85 20.05
CA GLY A 10 71.19 -32.49 19.88
C GLY A 10 70.27 -32.35 18.67
N ILE A 11 70.64 -32.95 17.53
CA ILE A 11 69.81 -32.93 16.30
C ILE A 11 68.52 -33.73 16.50
N LEU A 12 68.59 -34.86 17.21
CA LEU A 12 67.42 -35.69 17.51
C LEU A 12 66.42 -34.96 18.41
N LEU A 13 66.90 -34.27 19.45
CA LEU A 13 66.05 -33.47 20.34
C LEU A 13 65.39 -32.28 19.62
N PHE A 14 66.11 -31.62 18.70
CA PHE A 14 65.57 -30.50 17.92
C PHE A 14 64.49 -30.96 16.93
N GLY A 15 64.68 -32.11 16.28
CA GLY A 15 63.67 -32.71 15.40
C GLY A 15 62.38 -33.09 16.12
N VAL A 16 62.50 -33.62 17.35
CA VAL A 16 61.33 -33.96 18.18
C VAL A 16 60.59 -32.70 18.63
N LEU A 17 61.29 -31.64 19.04
CA LEU A 17 60.68 -30.36 19.41
C LEU A 17 59.93 -29.69 18.23
N ILE A 18 60.50 -29.73 17.03
CA ILE A 18 59.83 -29.23 15.81
C ILE A 18 58.62 -30.11 15.47
N GLY A 19 58.73 -31.43 15.61
CA GLY A 19 57.62 -32.35 15.38
C GLY A 19 56.44 -32.10 16.32
N TYR A 20 56.69 -31.89 17.62
CA TYR A 20 55.64 -31.55 18.59
C TYR A 20 55.05 -30.16 18.34
N GLY A 21 55.87 -29.17 17.99
CA GLY A 21 55.39 -27.82 17.64
C GLY A 21 54.52 -27.82 16.39
N ALA A 22 54.93 -28.53 15.34
CA ALA A 22 54.18 -28.65 14.10
C ALA A 22 52.87 -29.44 14.28
N SER A 23 52.90 -30.52 15.07
CA SER A 23 51.69 -31.29 15.42
C SER A 23 50.67 -30.44 16.20
N TRP A 24 51.14 -29.67 17.20
CA TRP A 24 50.29 -28.78 17.97
C TRP A 24 49.70 -27.65 17.11
N PHE A 25 50.50 -27.09 16.19
CA PHE A 25 50.05 -26.04 15.27
C PHE A 25 49.07 -26.57 14.21
N PHE A 26 49.26 -27.79 13.71
CA PHE A 26 48.31 -28.44 12.80
C PHE A 26 46.99 -28.80 13.48
N GLN A 27 47.03 -29.15 14.76
CA GLN A 27 45.83 -29.44 15.54
C GLN A 27 45.02 -28.17 15.87
N GLN A 28 45.67 -27.00 15.92
CA GLN A 28 45.00 -25.72 16.16
C GLN A 28 44.32 -25.13 14.91
N GLY A 29 44.78 -25.49 13.70
CA GLY A 29 44.24 -25.00 12.43
C GLY A 29 42.95 -25.66 11.94
N GLN A 30 42.42 -26.68 12.64
CA GLN A 30 41.20 -27.40 12.24
C GLN A 30 39.95 -27.05 13.07
N MET A 31 40.03 -26.10 14.01
CA MET A 31 38.85 -25.51 14.64
C MET A 31 38.51 -24.17 14.00
N GLN A 32 38.35 -24.17 12.68
CA GLN A 32 37.50 -23.16 12.06
C GLN A 32 36.07 -23.64 12.34
N GLU A 33 35.47 -23.08 13.38
CA GLU A 33 34.04 -23.24 13.66
C GLU A 33 33.28 -22.89 12.38
N GLU A 34 32.92 -23.92 11.61
CA GLU A 34 31.84 -23.84 10.66
C GLU A 34 30.59 -23.60 11.50
N SER A 35 30.35 -22.33 11.83
CA SER A 35 29.05 -21.85 12.26
C SER A 35 28.14 -22.05 11.05
N THR A 36 27.61 -23.26 10.90
CA THR A 36 26.43 -23.48 10.10
C THR A 36 25.34 -22.66 10.78
N ARG A 37 25.15 -21.42 10.34
CA ARG A 37 23.91 -20.71 10.60
C ARG A 37 22.83 -21.60 10.04
N VAL A 38 22.12 -22.31 10.91
CA VAL A 38 20.83 -22.85 10.57
C VAL A 38 19.96 -21.63 10.29
N VAL A 39 19.90 -21.24 9.02
CA VAL A 39 18.87 -20.33 8.54
C VAL A 39 17.59 -21.16 8.68
N ILE A 40 16.94 -21.02 9.84
CA ILE A 40 15.54 -21.40 9.95
C ILE A 40 14.82 -20.37 9.08
N THR A 41 14.76 -20.61 7.77
CA THR A 41 13.71 -20.04 6.94
C THR A 41 12.44 -20.66 7.49
N ARG A 42 11.85 -20.03 8.50
CA ARG A 42 10.42 -20.21 8.74
C ARG A 42 9.81 -19.75 7.42
N ASP A 43 9.32 -20.71 6.65
CA ASP A 43 8.44 -20.45 5.53
C ASP A 43 7.16 -19.90 6.15
N VAL A 44 7.18 -18.61 6.49
CA VAL A 44 6.01 -17.93 7.05
C VAL A 44 5.04 -17.85 5.90
N PRO A 45 3.87 -18.50 6.00
CA PRO A 45 2.92 -18.49 4.90
C PRO A 45 2.58 -17.05 4.54
N VAL A 46 2.55 -16.75 3.25
CA VAL A 46 2.15 -15.44 2.73
C VAL A 46 0.69 -15.49 2.32
N ARG A 47 0.02 -14.35 2.43
CA ARG A 47 -1.37 -14.14 2.00
C ARG A 47 -1.40 -12.98 1.01
N GLU A 48 -1.96 -13.25 -0.17
CA GLU A 48 -2.26 -12.20 -1.15
C GLU A 48 -3.51 -11.42 -0.69
N ILE A 49 -3.41 -10.10 -0.73
CA ILE A 49 -4.49 -9.14 -0.45
C ILE A 49 -4.59 -8.10 -1.58
N GLN A 50 -5.73 -7.43 -1.66
CA GLN A 50 -5.97 -6.36 -2.64
C GLN A 50 -5.90 -4.98 -1.99
N LEU A 51 -4.98 -4.15 -2.44
CA LEU A 51 -4.82 -2.77 -1.97
C LEU A 51 -5.19 -1.77 -3.06
N TYR A 52 -5.96 -0.74 -2.72
CA TYR A 52 -6.36 0.29 -3.67
C TYR A 52 -5.42 1.49 -3.60
N PHE A 53 -4.70 1.77 -4.68
CA PHE A 53 -3.82 2.94 -4.81
C PHE A 53 -4.35 3.95 -5.81
N VAL A 54 -3.83 5.18 -5.77
CA VAL A 54 -4.23 6.22 -6.72
C VAL A 54 -3.55 5.96 -8.06
N ALA A 55 -4.32 5.87 -9.14
CA ALA A 55 -3.78 5.72 -10.49
C ALA A 55 -2.77 6.83 -10.82
N PRO A 56 -1.79 6.61 -11.73
CA PRO A 56 -0.78 7.62 -12.06
C PRO A 56 -1.34 8.97 -12.55
N THR A 57 -2.58 8.98 -13.04
CA THR A 57 -3.30 10.20 -13.45
C THR A 57 -3.76 11.07 -12.26
N GLY A 58 -3.78 10.53 -11.03
CA GLY A 58 -4.24 11.22 -9.83
C GLY A 58 -5.76 11.34 -9.69
N THR A 59 -6.54 10.61 -10.49
CA THR A 59 -8.00 10.86 -10.62
C THR A 59 -8.92 9.75 -10.11
N PHE A 60 -8.42 8.53 -9.95
CA PHE A 60 -9.19 7.38 -9.50
C PHE A 60 -8.28 6.35 -8.82
N LEU A 61 -8.88 5.34 -8.19
CA LEU A 61 -8.21 4.23 -7.52
C LEU A 61 -8.10 3.01 -8.43
N VAL A 62 -7.01 2.27 -8.30
CA VAL A 62 -6.78 0.97 -8.96
C VAL A 62 -6.38 -0.07 -7.92
N PRO A 63 -6.90 -1.30 -8.00
CA PRO A 63 -6.48 -2.38 -7.13
C PRO A 63 -5.10 -2.92 -7.54
N GLU A 64 -4.31 -3.33 -6.55
CA GLU A 64 -3.00 -3.93 -6.69
C GLU A 64 -2.89 -5.12 -5.73
N SER A 65 -2.46 -6.28 -6.25
CA SER A 65 -2.12 -7.46 -5.44
C SER A 65 -0.90 -7.15 -4.56
N PHE A 66 -1.02 -7.45 -3.28
CA PHE A 66 0.04 -7.26 -2.30
C PHE A 66 0.16 -8.50 -1.41
N ASP A 67 1.38 -8.98 -1.20
CA ASP A 67 1.63 -10.09 -0.30
C ASP A 67 1.91 -9.56 1.12
N ILE A 68 1.12 -10.03 2.09
CA ILE A 68 1.38 -9.83 3.51
C ILE A 68 1.76 -11.15 4.16
N LEU A 69 2.50 -11.08 5.27
CA LEU A 69 2.71 -12.27 6.10
C LEU A 69 1.36 -12.73 6.64
N ALA A 70 1.18 -14.05 6.74
CA ALA A 70 0.02 -14.59 7.45
C ALA A 70 0.00 -14.07 8.88
N CYS A 71 -1.18 -13.67 9.32
CA CYS A 71 -1.43 -13.07 10.61
C CYS A 71 -2.31 -14.01 11.43
N ASP A 72 -2.11 -13.97 12.75
CA ASP A 72 -2.73 -14.91 13.68
C ASP A 72 -4.20 -14.56 13.97
N ASP A 73 -4.58 -13.28 13.83
CA ASP A 73 -5.95 -12.79 13.97
C ASP A 73 -6.28 -11.65 12.99
N ASP A 74 -7.57 -11.32 12.91
CA ASP A 74 -8.09 -10.30 12.01
C ASP A 74 -7.55 -8.90 12.31
N VAL A 75 -7.34 -8.55 13.59
CA VAL A 75 -6.84 -7.22 13.99
C VAL A 75 -5.40 -7.03 13.48
N ASP A 76 -4.57 -8.06 13.62
CA ASP A 76 -3.22 -8.05 13.10
C ASP A 76 -3.20 -8.00 11.56
N CYS A 77 -4.08 -8.74 10.88
CA CYS A 77 -4.18 -8.63 9.43
C CYS A 77 -4.67 -7.27 8.94
N LEU A 78 -5.61 -6.64 9.65
CA LEU A 78 -6.07 -5.29 9.33
C LEU A 78 -4.93 -4.27 9.48
N ARG A 79 -4.10 -4.42 10.53
CA ARG A 79 -2.93 -3.58 10.74
C ARG A 79 -1.91 -3.73 9.60
N GLU A 80 -1.60 -4.96 9.20
CA GLU A 80 -0.67 -5.23 8.10
C GLU A 80 -1.18 -4.72 6.75
N LEU A 81 -2.48 -4.88 6.47
CA LEU A 81 -3.11 -4.31 5.28
C LEU A 81 -2.92 -2.78 5.21
N VAL A 82 -3.17 -2.09 6.32
CA VAL A 82 -2.99 -0.63 6.40
C VAL A 82 -1.51 -0.24 6.28
N ASN A 83 -0.60 -1.00 6.89
CA ASN A 83 0.84 -0.80 6.74
C ASN A 83 1.30 -0.99 5.28
N GLY A 84 0.67 -1.91 4.54
CA GLY A 84 0.87 -2.06 3.09
C GLY A 84 0.50 -0.78 2.32
N LEU A 85 -0.65 -0.17 2.61
CA LEU A 85 -1.05 1.11 2.02
C LEU A 85 -0.08 2.26 2.35
N ILE A 86 0.42 2.31 3.59
CA ILE A 86 1.41 3.31 4.04
C ILE A 86 2.75 3.11 3.32
N SER A 87 3.13 1.86 3.06
CA SER A 87 4.38 1.52 2.37
C SER A 87 4.37 1.94 0.89
N GLY A 88 3.17 2.07 0.31
CA GLY A 88 2.97 2.53 -1.06
C GLY A 88 2.93 1.40 -2.09
N SER A 89 2.69 1.78 -3.34
CA SER A 89 2.53 0.86 -4.47
C SER A 89 3.87 0.29 -4.94
N SER A 90 3.87 -0.99 -5.34
CA SER A 90 4.96 -1.65 -6.06
C SER A 90 4.88 -1.46 -7.58
N GLN A 91 3.72 -1.05 -8.10
CA GLN A 91 3.42 -0.87 -9.53
C GLN A 91 3.44 0.60 -10.00
N GLN A 92 4.16 1.48 -9.29
CA GLN A 92 4.28 2.91 -9.62
C GLN A 92 2.96 3.69 -9.57
N ASN A 93 1.94 3.18 -8.87
CA ASN A 93 0.76 3.97 -8.52
C ASN A 93 1.12 5.02 -7.46
N LEU A 94 0.34 6.08 -7.39
CA LEU A 94 0.58 7.18 -6.44
C LEU A 94 0.20 6.75 -5.01
N PRO A 95 0.97 7.20 -4.00
CA PRO A 95 0.70 6.87 -2.61
C PRO A 95 -0.62 7.50 -2.15
N VAL A 96 -1.29 6.81 -1.23
CA VAL A 96 -2.60 7.19 -0.69
C VAL A 96 -2.50 7.77 0.72
N LEU A 97 -1.41 7.48 1.43
CA LEU A 97 -1.15 7.97 2.78
C LEU A 97 0.28 8.52 2.84
N PRO A 98 0.56 9.52 3.70
CA PRO A 98 1.93 9.93 3.98
C PRO A 98 2.73 8.77 4.55
N LYS A 99 3.97 8.57 4.09
CA LYS A 99 4.87 7.50 4.56
C LYS A 99 5.24 7.60 6.05
N GLU A 100 5.10 8.79 6.62
CA GLU A 100 5.35 9.07 8.04
C GLU A 100 4.19 8.63 8.95
N THR A 101 3.04 8.25 8.37
CA THR A 101 1.86 7.77 9.09
C THR A 101 2.18 6.48 9.84
N LYS A 102 1.65 6.35 11.06
CA LYS A 102 1.71 5.10 11.83
C LYS A 102 0.31 4.68 12.24
N VAL A 103 0.08 3.38 12.29
CA VAL A 103 -1.10 2.78 12.92
C VAL A 103 -0.81 2.65 14.42
N LEU A 104 -1.55 3.39 15.24
CA LEU A 104 -1.43 3.36 16.69
C LEU A 104 -2.28 2.25 17.32
N ALA A 105 -3.49 2.06 16.81
CA ALA A 105 -4.40 1.01 17.26
C ALA A 105 -5.36 0.62 16.14
N VAL A 106 -5.81 -0.63 16.19
CA VAL A 106 -6.90 -1.16 15.37
C VAL A 106 -7.86 -1.84 16.34
N ASP A 107 -9.14 -1.50 16.23
CA ASP A 107 -10.22 -2.08 17.01
C ASP A 107 -11.33 -2.54 16.06
N LEU A 108 -11.81 -3.76 16.23
CA LEU A 108 -12.81 -4.37 15.38
C LEU A 108 -14.03 -4.75 16.25
N GLU A 109 -15.15 -4.10 15.97
CA GLU A 109 -16.41 -4.31 16.68
C GLU A 109 -17.52 -4.59 15.66
N ASN A 110 -17.96 -5.85 15.59
CA ASN A 110 -18.93 -6.33 14.60
C ASN A 110 -18.47 -6.06 13.16
N ASP A 111 -19.13 -5.12 12.46
CA ASP A 111 -18.84 -4.71 11.09
C ASP A 111 -18.10 -3.36 10.99
N LEU A 112 -17.72 -2.77 12.13
CA LEU A 112 -17.04 -1.50 12.23
C LEU A 112 -15.59 -1.70 12.67
N VAL A 113 -14.66 -1.25 11.83
CA VAL A 113 -13.25 -1.14 12.18
C VAL A 113 -12.91 0.32 12.53
N ARG A 114 -12.26 0.52 13.67
CA ARG A 114 -11.69 1.79 14.11
C ARG A 114 -10.19 1.72 13.95
N ILE A 115 -9.63 2.63 13.16
CA ILE A 115 -8.18 2.71 12.97
C ILE A 115 -7.70 4.04 13.51
N ASN A 116 -6.88 3.97 14.56
CA ASN A 116 -6.23 5.13 15.15
C ASN A 116 -4.87 5.34 14.49
N PHE A 117 -4.72 6.48 13.84
CA PHE A 117 -3.49 6.89 13.17
C PHE A 117 -2.72 7.92 13.99
N SER A 118 -1.42 8.00 13.74
CA SER A 118 -0.59 9.06 14.28
C SER A 118 -0.87 10.41 13.60
N ARG A 119 -0.51 11.50 14.28
CA ARG A 119 -0.73 12.88 13.80
C ARG A 119 -0.16 13.16 12.41
N GLN A 120 0.90 12.44 12.02
CA GLN A 120 1.57 12.54 10.72
C GLN A 120 0.63 12.29 9.53
N LEU A 121 -0.44 11.49 9.71
CA LEU A 121 -1.47 11.32 8.69
C LEU A 121 -2.03 12.68 8.26
N VAL A 122 -2.28 13.56 9.22
CA VAL A 122 -2.85 14.90 8.99
C VAL A 122 -1.78 15.90 8.63
N ASP A 123 -0.67 15.93 9.38
CA ASP A 123 0.34 16.98 9.21
C ASP A 123 0.98 16.92 7.80
N PHE A 124 1.26 15.71 7.31
CA PHE A 124 1.88 15.46 6.01
C PHE A 124 0.89 15.14 4.88
N HIS A 125 -0.42 15.14 5.14
CA HIS A 125 -1.38 14.95 4.05
C HIS A 125 -1.25 16.08 3.01
N PRO A 126 -1.18 15.78 1.70
CA PRO A 126 -1.13 16.82 0.66
C PRO A 126 -2.39 17.70 0.62
N GLY A 127 -3.51 17.17 1.11
CA GLY A 127 -4.81 17.86 1.12
C GLY A 127 -5.45 17.94 -0.26
N GLY A 128 -6.49 18.78 -0.37
CA GLY A 128 -7.34 18.88 -1.55
C GLY A 128 -8.48 17.86 -1.55
N SER A 129 -9.64 18.29 -2.06
CA SER A 129 -10.88 17.51 -1.96
C SER A 129 -10.79 16.12 -2.57
N LEU A 130 -10.25 16.01 -3.79
CA LEU A 130 -10.13 14.73 -4.47
C LEU A 130 -9.12 13.83 -3.75
N THR A 131 -7.96 14.37 -3.39
CA THR A 131 -6.91 13.60 -2.71
C THR A 131 -7.39 13.05 -1.37
N GLU A 132 -8.06 13.87 -0.54
CA GLU A 132 -8.65 13.38 0.72
C GLU A 132 -9.67 12.28 0.48
N LEU A 133 -10.56 12.41 -0.51
CA LEU A 133 -11.52 11.36 -0.87
C LEU A 133 -10.82 10.07 -1.32
N LEU A 134 -9.79 10.16 -2.17
CA LEU A 134 -9.06 9.00 -2.65
C LEU A 134 -8.31 8.29 -1.51
N SER A 135 -7.71 9.03 -0.57
CA SER A 135 -7.09 8.46 0.64
C SER A 135 -8.09 7.71 1.52
N ILE A 136 -9.27 8.32 1.75
CA ILE A 136 -10.35 7.74 2.54
C ILE A 136 -10.89 6.46 1.90
N TYR A 137 -11.22 6.50 0.61
CA TYR A 137 -11.80 5.34 -0.07
C TYR A 137 -10.76 4.28 -0.41
N SER A 138 -9.47 4.63 -0.54
CA SER A 138 -8.39 3.65 -0.60
C SER A 138 -8.41 2.76 0.64
N LEU A 139 -8.47 3.35 1.83
CA LEU A 139 -8.60 2.62 3.09
C LEU A 139 -9.88 1.79 3.12
N ALA A 140 -11.05 2.43 2.95
CA ALA A 140 -12.34 1.76 3.07
C ALA A 140 -12.52 0.61 2.07
N ASN A 141 -12.13 0.81 0.80
CA ASN A 141 -12.27 -0.20 -0.25
C ASN A 141 -11.29 -1.36 -0.03
N SER A 142 -10.04 -1.09 0.37
CA SER A 142 -9.07 -2.16 0.67
C SER A 142 -9.53 -3.01 1.86
N LEU A 143 -10.08 -2.39 2.91
CA LEU A 143 -10.61 -3.12 4.05
C LEU A 143 -11.79 -4.00 3.65
N ASN A 144 -12.76 -3.45 2.93
CA ASN A 144 -13.96 -4.18 2.53
C ASN A 144 -13.66 -5.31 1.52
N GLU A 145 -12.74 -5.10 0.59
CA GLU A 145 -12.34 -6.10 -0.40
C GLU A 145 -11.76 -7.36 0.26
N ASN A 146 -10.90 -7.18 1.27
CA ASN A 146 -10.20 -8.28 1.94
C ASN A 146 -11.00 -8.86 3.12
N PHE A 147 -11.89 -8.07 3.71
CA PHE A 147 -12.74 -8.44 4.84
C PHE A 147 -14.18 -8.02 4.55
N PRO A 148 -14.94 -8.79 3.73
CA PRO A 148 -16.27 -8.38 3.27
C PRO A 148 -17.31 -8.17 4.38
N TYR A 149 -17.07 -8.72 5.58
CA TYR A 149 -17.92 -8.51 6.75
C TYR A 149 -17.69 -7.14 7.42
N ILE A 150 -16.55 -6.48 7.17
CA ILE A 150 -16.27 -5.11 7.61
C ILE A 150 -16.93 -4.16 6.61
N ARG A 151 -17.97 -3.47 7.06
CA ARG A 151 -18.76 -2.56 6.22
C ARG A 151 -18.45 -1.10 6.48
N GLN A 152 -17.89 -0.80 7.64
CA GLN A 152 -17.70 0.56 8.13
C GLN A 152 -16.29 0.77 8.65
N LEU A 153 -15.68 1.88 8.27
CA LEU A 153 -14.40 2.36 8.76
C LEU A 153 -14.60 3.66 9.53
N GLN A 154 -14.12 3.73 10.77
CA GLN A 154 -13.94 5.00 11.47
C GLN A 154 -12.44 5.31 11.57
N ILE A 155 -12.06 6.48 11.07
CA ILE A 155 -10.70 7.01 11.15
C ILE A 155 -10.57 7.84 12.43
N LEU A 156 -9.53 7.58 13.22
CA LEU A 156 -9.16 8.38 14.38
C LEU A 156 -7.72 8.88 14.19
N VAL A 157 -7.41 10.03 14.78
CA VAL A 157 -6.06 10.58 14.79
C VAL A 157 -5.70 10.93 16.23
N GLU A 158 -4.66 10.31 16.77
CA GLU A 158 -4.25 10.45 18.18
C GLU A 158 -5.41 10.15 19.15
N GLY A 159 -6.26 9.19 18.80
CA GLY A 159 -7.43 8.77 19.59
C GLY A 159 -8.67 9.65 19.43
N GLU A 160 -8.61 10.72 18.64
CA GLU A 160 -9.73 11.63 18.41
C GLU A 160 -10.39 11.42 17.04
N VAL A 161 -11.71 11.55 17.00
CA VAL A 161 -12.48 11.62 15.74
C VAL A 161 -12.41 13.06 15.24
N LEU A 162 -11.70 13.27 14.13
CA LEU A 162 -11.58 14.58 13.50
C LEU A 162 -12.71 14.82 12.49
N GLN A 163 -12.96 16.10 12.18
CA GLN A 163 -13.93 16.44 11.14
C GLN A 163 -13.44 16.07 9.74
N THR A 164 -12.16 16.33 9.44
CA THR A 164 -11.53 16.14 8.12
C THR A 164 -10.02 15.92 8.29
N LEU A 165 -9.29 15.48 7.26
CA LEU A 165 -7.82 15.46 7.32
C LEU A 165 -7.22 16.86 7.07
N LYS A 166 -7.67 17.57 6.02
CA LYS A 166 -7.16 18.89 5.62
C LYS A 166 -8.26 19.90 5.26
N GLY A 167 -9.53 19.58 5.51
CA GLY A 167 -10.65 20.54 5.44
C GLY A 167 -11.67 20.26 4.34
N HIS A 168 -11.53 19.20 3.55
CA HIS A 168 -12.39 19.00 2.38
C HIS A 168 -13.29 17.76 2.43
N ALA A 169 -12.87 16.66 3.05
CA ALA A 169 -13.65 15.44 3.14
C ALA A 169 -13.93 15.06 4.59
N ARG A 170 -15.21 14.77 4.90
CA ARG A 170 -15.64 14.46 6.26
C ARG A 170 -15.23 13.04 6.66
N ILE A 171 -14.68 12.92 7.86
CA ILE A 171 -14.29 11.63 8.49
C ILE A 171 -14.84 11.48 9.92
N ASP A 172 -15.70 12.40 10.35
CA ASP A 172 -16.29 12.41 11.69
C ASP A 172 -17.44 11.41 11.88
N GLN A 173 -17.73 10.60 10.87
CA GLN A 173 -18.70 9.52 10.90
C GLN A 173 -18.10 8.27 10.24
N PRO A 174 -18.60 7.07 10.56
CA PRO A 174 -18.18 5.84 9.89
C PRO A 174 -18.40 5.90 8.38
N ILE A 175 -17.42 5.39 7.65
CA ILE A 175 -17.29 5.48 6.19
C ILE A 175 -17.50 4.10 5.60
N TYR A 176 -18.37 4.01 4.60
CA TYR A 176 -18.59 2.80 3.83
C TYR A 176 -17.66 2.77 2.62
N ALA A 177 -17.31 1.58 2.14
CA ALA A 177 -16.63 1.43 0.87
C ALA A 177 -17.48 2.05 -0.27
N ASP A 178 -16.80 2.72 -1.20
CA ASP A 178 -17.40 3.30 -2.39
C ASP A 178 -16.47 3.08 -3.59
N TYR A 179 -16.85 2.13 -4.44
CA TYR A 179 -16.08 1.72 -5.61
C TYR A 179 -16.31 2.62 -6.83
N ARG A 180 -17.10 3.71 -6.73
CA ARG A 180 -17.24 4.68 -7.83
C ARG A 180 -15.93 5.40 -8.13
N PHE A 181 -15.07 5.57 -7.12
CA PHE A 181 -13.72 6.11 -7.28
C PHE A 181 -12.71 5.08 -7.79
N SER A 182 -13.09 3.80 -7.92
CA SER A 182 -12.23 2.73 -8.47
C SER A 182 -12.46 2.49 -9.97
N LYS A 183 -12.96 3.51 -10.67
CA LYS A 183 -13.21 3.48 -12.11
C LYS A 183 -12.67 4.77 -12.73
N PRO A 184 -12.10 4.72 -13.95
CA PRO A 184 -11.74 5.93 -14.67
C PRO A 184 -12.96 6.87 -14.79
N PRO A 185 -12.78 8.19 -14.67
CA PRO A 185 -13.83 9.15 -15.00
C PRO A 185 -14.37 8.85 -16.40
N LEU A 186 -15.68 9.01 -16.59
CA LEU A 186 -16.32 8.75 -17.89
C LEU A 186 -15.66 9.61 -18.97
N SER A 187 -14.83 8.98 -19.81
CA SER A 187 -14.22 9.59 -20.99
C SER A 187 -15.24 9.63 -22.12
N GLY A 188 -16.11 10.62 -22.11
CA GLY A 188 -17.08 10.87 -23.18
C GLY A 188 -17.79 12.21 -22.97
N PRO A 189 -18.36 12.82 -24.02
CA PRO A 189 -19.30 13.90 -23.83
C PRO A 189 -20.38 13.42 -22.84
N PRO A 190 -20.89 14.30 -21.95
CA PRO A 190 -22.02 13.95 -21.10
C PRO A 190 -23.10 13.28 -21.96
N PRO A 191 -23.77 12.21 -21.50
CA PRO A 191 -24.93 11.71 -22.22
C PRO A 191 -25.83 12.93 -22.44
N GLU A 192 -26.12 13.22 -23.70
CA GLU A 192 -26.95 14.34 -24.10
C GLU A 192 -28.17 14.32 -23.18
N SER A 193 -28.30 15.34 -22.32
CA SER A 193 -29.42 15.48 -21.39
C SER A 193 -30.67 15.12 -22.18
N PRO A 194 -31.57 14.24 -21.69
CA PRO A 194 -32.74 13.85 -22.46
C PRO A 194 -33.38 15.10 -23.02
N GLN A 195 -33.29 15.27 -24.35
CA GLN A 195 -33.79 16.46 -25.02
C GLN A 195 -35.23 16.63 -24.55
N GLN A 196 -35.48 17.76 -23.88
CA GLN A 196 -36.81 18.15 -23.46
C GLN A 196 -37.72 18.03 -24.69
N PRO A 197 -38.80 17.24 -24.67
CA PRO A 197 -39.60 17.04 -25.87
C PRO A 197 -40.25 18.36 -26.25
N GLY A 198 -39.80 18.93 -27.37
CA GLY A 198 -40.47 20.03 -28.08
C GLY A 198 -39.84 21.41 -27.90
N GLU A 199 -38.77 21.70 -28.66
CA GLU A 199 -38.69 23.00 -29.32
C GLU A 199 -39.28 22.82 -30.72
N SER A 200 -40.51 23.31 -30.86
CA SER A 200 -41.18 23.50 -32.14
C SER A 200 -40.28 24.26 -33.11
N GLN A 201 -40.20 23.79 -34.35
CA GLN A 201 -39.57 24.49 -35.46
C GLN A 201 -40.18 25.89 -35.60
N ASP A 202 -39.49 26.91 -35.08
CA ASP A 202 -39.78 28.30 -35.40
C ASP A 202 -39.35 28.52 -36.85
N LEU A 203 -40.32 28.40 -37.76
CA LEU A 203 -40.20 28.95 -39.10
C LEU A 203 -39.99 30.46 -38.95
N SER A 204 -38.89 30.99 -39.49
CA SER A 204 -38.62 32.42 -39.39
C SER A 204 -39.73 33.21 -40.07
N ILE A 205 -40.14 34.33 -39.47
CA ILE A 205 -41.22 35.21 -39.97
C ILE A 205 -40.98 35.60 -41.45
N GLU A 206 -39.72 35.61 -41.89
CA GLU A 206 -39.34 35.87 -43.28
C GLU A 206 -39.88 34.81 -44.26
N GLN A 207 -39.97 33.54 -43.87
CA GLN A 207 -40.53 32.48 -44.71
C GLN A 207 -42.05 32.61 -44.87
N LEU A 208 -42.76 33.10 -43.85
CA LEU A 208 -44.21 33.29 -43.91
C LEU A 208 -44.64 34.47 -44.79
N ILE A 209 -43.79 35.50 -44.93
CA ILE A 209 -44.08 36.66 -45.77
C ILE A 209 -43.89 36.33 -47.26
N GLN A 210 -42.87 35.52 -47.57
CA GLN A 210 -42.51 35.18 -48.95
C GLN A 210 -43.55 34.28 -49.64
N ASP A 211 -44.19 33.39 -48.88
CA ASP A 211 -45.27 32.54 -49.39
C ASP A 211 -46.57 33.32 -49.65
N ASN A 212 -46.79 34.43 -48.93
CA ASN A 212 -48.00 35.25 -49.09
C ASN A 212 -47.93 36.18 -50.32
N GLU A 213 -46.76 36.68 -50.69
CA GLU A 213 -46.61 37.54 -51.87
C GLU A 213 -46.61 36.76 -53.20
N SER A 214 -46.23 35.48 -53.19
CA SER A 214 -46.30 34.62 -54.39
C SER A 214 -47.73 34.18 -54.77
N SER A 215 -48.70 34.43 -53.88
CA SER A 215 -50.11 34.02 -54.06
C SER A 215 -51.03 35.17 -54.52
N ALA A 216 -50.51 36.40 -54.68
CA ALA A 216 -51.33 37.60 -54.92
C ALA A 216 -51.27 38.19 -56.34
N THR A 217 -50.65 37.52 -57.30
CA THR A 217 -50.67 37.93 -58.73
C THR A 217 -51.48 36.94 -59.57
N TYR A 218 -52.80 37.16 -59.62
CA TYR A 218 -53.71 36.75 -60.69
C TYR A 218 -54.70 37.87 -60.97
#